data_AF-A0A5C8DIN9-F1
#
_entry.id   AF-A0A5C8DIN9-F1
#
_cell.length_a   1.000
_cell.length_b   1.000
_cell.length_c   1.000
_cell.angle_alpha   90.00
_cell.angle_beta   90.00
_cell.angle_gamma   90.00
#
_symmetry.space_group_name_H-M   'P 1'
#
loop_
_entity.id
_entity.type
_entity.pdbx_description
1 polymer ?
#
loop_
_entity_poly.entity_id
_entity_poly.type
_entity_poly.pdbx_seq_one_letter_code
_entity_poly.pdbx_strand_id
1 'polypeptide(L)' 'MSFISALSAEKMRAIKYVSETTGVSPYQAFDVLVAEEWLEDEAVYTIRAELKSNMRSLED' A
#
# COMPACT_ATOMS: atom_id res chain seq x y z
N MET A 1 -3.97 -0.47 -22.73
CA MET A 1 -3.70 0.86 -22.15
C MET A 1 -2.88 0.65 -20.90
N SER A 2 -1.71 1.29 -20.78
CA SER A 2 -0.84 1.19 -19.60
C SER A 2 -1.48 1.99 -18.46
N PHE A 3 -1.80 1.35 -17.33
CA PHE A 3 -2.47 1.97 -16.18
C PHE A 3 -1.62 3.05 -15.48
N ILE A 4 -0.33 3.17 -15.80
CA ILE A 4 0.64 4.01 -15.06
C ILE A 4 0.80 5.42 -15.67
N SER A 5 0.30 5.67 -16.89
CA SER A 5 0.56 6.94 -17.61
C SER A 5 -0.14 8.20 -17.08
N ALA A 6 -0.83 8.16 -15.93
CA ALA A 6 -1.54 9.33 -15.36
C ALA A 6 -1.22 9.63 -13.88
N LEU A 7 -0.22 8.98 -13.27
CA LEU A 7 0.19 9.29 -11.90
C LEU A 7 1.24 10.40 -11.88
N SER A 8 1.10 11.35 -10.95
CA SER A 8 2.14 12.35 -10.68
C SER A 8 3.39 11.67 -10.13
N ALA A 9 4.54 12.33 -10.28
CA ALA A 9 5.81 11.84 -9.71
C ALA A 9 5.77 11.70 -8.18
N GLU A 10 4.86 12.43 -7.51
CA GLU A 10 4.59 12.32 -6.08
C GLU A 10 3.85 11.02 -5.76
N LYS A 11 2.77 10.72 -6.51
CA LYS A 11 2.00 9.48 -6.35
C LYS A 11 2.83 8.23 -6.63
N MET A 12 3.74 8.28 -7.61
CA MET A 12 4.68 7.19 -7.85
C MET A 12 5.68 7.01 -6.70
N ARG A 13 6.11 8.09 -6.05
CA ARG A 13 6.97 8.03 -4.86
C ARG A 13 6.25 7.43 -3.67
N ALA A 14 5.00 7.82 -3.43
CA ALA A 14 4.16 7.25 -2.38
C ALA A 14 4.00 5.73 -2.53
N ILE A 15 3.66 5.26 -3.74
CA ILE A 15 3.50 3.81 -4.02
C ILE A 15 4.80 3.06 -3.73
N LYS A 16 5.93 3.61 -4.19
CA LYS A 16 7.25 3.00 -3.93
C LYS A 16 7.56 2.97 -2.44
N TYR A 17 7.35 4.07 -1.72
CA TYR A 17 7.61 4.19 -0.29
C TYR A 17 6.80 3.17 0.51
N VAL A 18 5.48 3.12 0.29
CA VAL A 18 4.58 2.20 1.00
C VAL A 18 4.92 0.74 0.68
N SER A 19 5.19 0.41 -0.59
CA SER A 19 5.59 -0.94 -1.01
C SER A 19 6.90 -1.38 -0.34
N GLU A 20 7.94 -0.55 -0.34
CA GLU A 20 9.23 -0.87 0.29
C GLU A 20 9.12 -0.95 1.82
N THR A 21 8.29 -0.11 2.44
CA THR A 21 8.13 -0.03 3.90
C THR A 21 7.32 -1.18 4.50
N THR A 22 6.39 -1.73 3.72
CA THR A 22 5.47 -2.78 4.16
C THR A 22 5.78 -4.15 3.56
N GLY A 23 6.58 -4.20 2.48
CA GLY A 23 6.92 -5.43 1.77
C GLY A 23 5.82 -5.94 0.82
N VAL A 24 4.72 -5.20 0.64
CA VAL A 24 3.66 -5.58 -0.31
C VAL A 24 4.01 -5.18 -1.73
N SER A 25 3.32 -5.77 -2.72
CA SER A 25 3.53 -5.41 -4.12
C SER A 25 3.13 -3.95 -4.40
N PRO A 26 3.75 -3.27 -5.40
CA PRO A 26 3.37 -1.91 -5.77
C PRO A 26 1.89 -1.74 -6.14
N TYR A 27 1.25 -2.81 -6.65
CA TYR A 27 -0.18 -2.81 -6.96
C TYR A 27 -1.03 -2.76 -5.69
N GLN A 28 -0.69 -3.56 -4.68
CA GLN A 28 -1.37 -3.52 -3.38
C GLN A 28 -1.14 -2.18 -2.67
N ALA A 29 0.09 -1.67 -2.70
CA ALA A 29 0.39 -0.36 -2.15
C ALA A 29 -0.43 0.74 -2.83
N PHE A 30 -0.62 0.67 -4.16
CA PHE A 30 -1.50 1.58 -4.89
C PHE A 30 -2.96 1.48 -4.45
N ASP A 31 -3.52 0.27 -4.35
CA ASP A 31 -4.93 0.08 -3.97
C ASP A 31 -5.21 0.65 -2.57
N VAL A 32 -4.31 0.40 -1.62
CA VAL A 32 -4.44 0.94 -0.25
C VAL A 32 -4.23 2.45 -0.24
N LEU A 33 -3.23 2.99 -0.95
CA LEU A 33 -3.07 4.43 -1.07
C LEU A 33 -4.29 5.12 -1.69
N VAL A 34 -4.99 4.47 -2.63
CA VAL A 34 -6.24 5.01 -3.17
C VAL A 34 -7.35 4.99 -2.12
N ALA A 35 -7.45 3.93 -1.32
CA ALA A 35 -8.45 3.80 -0.26
C ALA A 35 -8.23 4.81 0.88
N GLU A 36 -6.98 5.07 1.23
CA GLU A 36 -6.56 5.99 2.30
C GLU A 36 -6.34 7.43 1.78
N GLU A 37 -6.93 7.79 0.64
CA GLU A 37 -6.85 9.15 0.08
C GLU A 37 -5.42 9.69 -0.12
N TRP A 38 -4.48 8.80 -0.44
CA TRP A 38 -3.05 9.04 -0.63
C TRP A 38 -2.29 9.43 0.64
N LEU A 39 -2.82 9.14 1.83
CA LEU A 39 -2.14 9.29 3.10
C LEU A 39 -1.17 8.12 3.32
N GLU A 40 0.14 8.38 3.17
CA GLU A 40 1.18 7.34 3.24
C GLU A 40 1.24 6.63 4.60
N ASP A 41 1.15 7.37 5.70
CA ASP A 41 1.21 6.83 7.06
C ASP A 41 0.02 5.91 7.36
N GLU A 42 -1.20 6.32 6.95
CA GLU A 42 -2.42 5.51 7.10
C GLU A 42 -2.34 4.25 6.24
N ALA A 43 -1.87 4.36 4.99
CA ALA A 43 -1.70 3.20 4.12
C ALA A 43 -0.71 2.17 4.71
N VAL A 44 0.41 2.64 5.27
CA VAL A 44 1.38 1.77 5.96
C VAL A 44 0.75 1.11 7.19
N TYR A 45 -0.01 1.88 7.98
CA TYR A 45 -0.70 1.36 9.16
C TYR A 45 -1.74 0.29 8.79
N THR A 46 -2.61 0.56 7.83
CA THR A 46 -3.63 -0.36 7.33
C THR A 46 -3.01 -1.67 6.85
N ILE A 47 -1.97 -1.62 6.01
CA ILE A 47 -1.28 -2.83 5.53
C ILE A 47 -0.69 -3.64 6.69
N ARG A 48 -0.04 -2.99 7.66
CA ARG A 48 0.54 -3.69 8.82
C ARG A 48 -0.53 -4.30 9.72
N ALA A 49 -1.66 -3.63 9.89
CA ALA A 49 -2.79 -4.14 10.65
C ALA A 49 -3.38 -5.40 9.99
N GLU A 50 -3.56 -5.39 8.66
CA GLU A 50 -4.02 -6.55 7.89
C GLU A 50 -3.05 -7.72 7.94
N LEU A 51 -1.74 -7.47 7.73
CA LEU A 51 -0.71 -8.51 7.83
C LEU A 51 -0.69 -9.18 9.20
N LYS A 52 -0.83 -8.38 10.27
CA LYS A 52 -0.89 -8.89 11.65
C LYS A 52 -2.17 -9.69 11.91
N SER A 53 -3.30 -9.25 11.38
CA SER A 53 -4.57 -9.98 11.47
C SER A 53 -4.49 -11.34 10.78
N ASN A 54 -3.88 -11.39 9.59
CA ASN A 54 -3.74 -12.62 8.82
C ASN A 54 -2.82 -13.64 9.48
N MET A 55 -1.73 -13.22 10.14
CA MET A 55 -0.89 -14.13 10.93
C MET A 55 -1.64 -14.70 12.14
N ARG A 56 -2.43 -13.87 12.83
CA ARG A 56 -3.19 -14.30 14.00
C ARG A 56 -4.30 -15.30 13.66
N SER A 57 -4.87 -15.21 12.46
CA SER A 57 -5.85 -16.18 11.95
C SER A 57 -5.25 -17.55 11.56
N LEU A 58 -3.93 -17.66 11.45
CA LEU A 58 -3.25 -18.93 11.13
C LEU A 58 -2.77 -19.68 12.37
N GLU A 59 -2.76 -19.02 13.53
CA GLU A 59 -2.33 -19.59 14.82
C GLU A 59 -3.50 -20.10 15.67
N ASP A 60 -4.74 -19.75 15.33
CA ASP A 60 -6.00 -20.26 15.91
C ASP A 60 -6.60 -21.40 15.06
#